data_AF-A0A4Y8D4A5-F1
#
_entry.id   AF-A0A4Y8D4A5-F1
#
_cell.length_a   1.000
_cell.length_b   1.000
_cell.length_c   1.000
_cell.angle_alpha   90.00
_cell.angle_beta   90.00
_cell.angle_gamma   90.00
#
_symmetry.space_group_name_H-M   'P 1'
#
loop_
_entity.id
_entity.type
_entity.pdbx_description
1 polymer ?
#
loop_
_entity_poly.entity_id
_entity_poly.type
_entity_poly.pdbx_seq_one_letter_code
_entity_poly.pdbx_strand_id
1 'polypeptide(L)'
;MSSLRTVYSYPNNPRTMKIQATAAFNHKTIDLFPDFVMFQTNRTSECLADFPLGRVPAFRDATSSFHLFESDAVAQYAAESGPAANQLLGSNVKERATIRQWISFANNEVLEPVTTLILWRYGLGAFEKKQRMKLWENWRLF
;
A
#
# COMPACT_ATOMS: atom_id res chain seq x y z
N MET A 1 -18.83 -7.59 9.27
CA MET A 1 -17.46 -7.09 9.53
C MET A 1 -17.55 -5.60 9.83
N SER A 2 -16.76 -5.09 10.77
CA SER A 2 -16.73 -3.63 11.06
C SER A 2 -15.70 -2.92 10.16
N SER A 3 -16.00 -1.70 9.74
CA SER A 3 -15.08 -0.92 8.92
C SER A 3 -14.03 -0.19 9.76
N LEU A 4 -12.79 -0.17 9.25
CA LEU A 4 -11.67 0.64 9.73
C LEU A 4 -11.73 2.09 9.26
N ARG A 5 -12.72 2.46 8.43
CA ARG A 5 -12.95 3.77 7.79
C ARG A 5 -12.34 3.91 6.40
N THR A 6 -12.27 5.15 5.93
CA THR A 6 -12.21 5.49 4.52
C THR A 6 -10.78 5.48 4.00
N VAL A 7 -10.58 4.81 2.87
CA VAL A 7 -9.35 4.84 2.08
C VAL A 7 -9.64 5.46 0.72
N TYR A 8 -8.96 6.57 0.44
CA TYR A 8 -8.91 7.21 -0.85
C TYR A 8 -8.01 6.37 -1.78
N SER A 9 -8.61 5.75 -2.80
CA SER A 9 -7.92 4.96 -3.81
C SER A 9 -8.86 4.66 -4.98
N TYR A 10 -8.28 4.31 -6.12
CA TYR A 10 -9.00 3.74 -7.26
C TYR A 10 -9.16 2.21 -7.14
N PRO A 11 -10.10 1.59 -7.88
CA PRO A 11 -10.32 0.14 -7.89
C PRO A 11 -9.08 -0.66 -8.28
N ASN A 12 -8.92 -1.85 -7.72
CA ASN A 12 -7.82 -2.79 -8.02
C ASN A 12 -6.40 -2.24 -7.80
N ASN A 13 -6.23 -1.20 -6.98
CA ASN A 13 -4.91 -0.70 -6.61
C ASN A 13 -4.18 -1.75 -5.72
N PRO A 14 -3.05 -2.34 -6.17
CA PRO A 14 -2.35 -3.36 -5.39
C PRO A 14 -1.84 -2.84 -4.04
N ARG A 15 -1.56 -1.53 -3.93
CA ARG A 15 -1.18 -0.91 -2.66
C ARG A 15 -2.34 -0.83 -1.67
N THR A 16 -3.58 -0.82 -2.15
CA THR A 16 -4.80 -0.84 -1.32
C THR A 16 -5.18 -2.27 -0.97
N MET A 17 -4.93 -3.23 -1.86
CA MET A 17 -5.21 -4.65 -1.61
C MET A 17 -4.51 -5.19 -0.36
N LYS A 18 -3.27 -4.77 -0.09
CA LYS A 18 -2.58 -5.17 1.15
C LYS A 18 -3.29 -4.66 2.41
N ILE A 19 -3.86 -3.45 2.38
CA ILE A 19 -4.64 -2.89 3.48
C ILE A 19 -5.91 -3.72 3.70
N GLN A 20 -6.62 -4.06 2.60
CA GLN A 20 -7.79 -4.92 2.64
C GLN A 20 -7.46 -6.29 3.23
N ALA A 21 -6.34 -6.89 2.83
CA ALA A 21 -5.89 -8.18 3.34
C ALA A 21 -5.60 -8.12 4.84
N THR A 22 -4.83 -7.15 5.31
CA THR A 22 -4.53 -6.97 6.74
C THR A 22 -5.79 -6.71 7.58
N ALA A 23 -6.76 -5.95 7.06
CA ALA A 23 -8.03 -5.73 7.72
C ALA A 23 -8.87 -7.02 7.80
N ALA A 24 -8.87 -7.83 6.74
CA ALA A 24 -9.63 -9.07 6.67
C ALA A 24 -9.16 -10.11 7.69
N PHE A 25 -7.85 -10.20 7.97
CA PHE A 25 -7.31 -11.02 9.07
C PHE A 25 -7.87 -10.64 10.45
N ASN A 26 -8.26 -9.37 10.62
CA ASN A 26 -8.91 -8.86 11.83
C ASN A 26 -10.45 -8.91 11.76
N HIS A 27 -11.03 -9.60 10.78
CA HIS A 27 -12.48 -9.61 10.51
C HIS A 27 -13.07 -8.22 10.30
N LYS A 28 -12.27 -7.32 9.72
CA LYS A 28 -12.62 -5.93 9.43
C LYS A 28 -12.53 -5.64 7.94
N THR A 29 -13.09 -4.49 7.54
CA THR A 29 -13.06 -3.97 6.17
C THR A 29 -12.47 -2.56 6.16
N ILE A 30 -12.22 -2.03 4.97
CA ILE A 30 -12.03 -0.60 4.72
C ILE A 30 -13.13 -0.13 3.78
N ASP A 31 -13.52 1.14 3.88
CA ASP A 31 -14.46 1.75 2.95
C ASP A 31 -13.66 2.48 1.87
N LEU A 32 -13.85 2.15 0.60
CA LEU A 32 -13.23 2.94 -0.47
C LEU A 32 -13.96 4.28 -0.60
N PHE A 33 -13.21 5.36 -0.79
CA PHE A 33 -13.82 6.66 -1.06
C PHE A 33 -14.71 6.56 -2.32
N PRO A 34 -15.99 6.95 -2.23
CA PRO A 34 -16.93 6.79 -3.34
C PRO A 34 -16.50 7.63 -4.54
N ASP A 35 -16.69 7.08 -5.73
CA ASP A 35 -16.45 7.76 -7.01
C ASP A 35 -15.04 8.38 -7.14
N PHE A 36 -14.03 7.76 -6.50
CA PHE A 36 -12.65 8.24 -6.59
C PHE A 36 -12.12 8.18 -8.03
N VAL A 37 -11.64 9.32 -8.53
CA VAL A 37 -10.98 9.45 -9.84
C VAL A 37 -9.54 9.92 -9.65
N MET A 38 -8.59 9.08 -10.06
CA MET A 38 -7.16 9.40 -9.97
C MET A 38 -6.82 10.62 -10.83
N PHE A 39 -5.97 11.49 -10.28
CA PHE A 39 -5.61 12.82 -10.78
C PHE A 39 -6.72 13.88 -10.78
N GLN A 40 -7.91 13.57 -10.25
CA GLN A 40 -8.99 14.54 -10.04
C GLN A 40 -9.31 14.66 -8.55
N THR A 41 -9.85 13.59 -7.94
CA THR A 41 -10.24 13.59 -6.52
C THR A 41 -9.04 13.86 -5.60
N ASN A 42 -7.89 13.26 -5.86
CA ASN A 42 -6.65 13.47 -5.09
C ASN A 42 -5.94 14.81 -5.38
N ARG A 43 -6.54 15.66 -6.22
CA ARG A 43 -6.04 17.00 -6.54
C ARG A 43 -6.98 18.12 -6.08
N THR A 44 -8.14 17.80 -5.51
CA THR A 44 -9.03 18.83 -4.96
C THR A 44 -8.41 19.48 -3.72
N SER A 45 -8.83 20.71 -3.41
CA SER A 45 -8.36 21.45 -2.23
C SER A 45 -8.60 20.68 -0.93
N GLU A 46 -9.73 20.00 -0.82
CA GLU A 46 -10.12 19.23 0.36
C GLU A 46 -9.21 18.01 0.55
N CYS A 47 -8.88 17.31 -0.54
CA CYS A 47 -8.00 16.15 -0.45
C CYS A 47 -6.55 16.56 -0.17
N LEU A 48 -6.08 17.66 -0.77
CA LEU A 48 -4.73 18.18 -0.55
C LEU A 48 -4.53 18.83 0.83
N ALA A 49 -5.59 19.31 1.46
CA ALA A 49 -5.54 19.80 2.85
C ALA A 49 -5.14 18.68 3.82
N ASP A 50 -5.68 17.48 3.63
CA ASP A 50 -5.38 16.33 4.48
C ASP A 50 -4.18 15.51 3.99
N PHE A 51 -3.97 15.47 2.67
CA PHE A 51 -2.93 14.68 2.02
C PHE A 51 -2.13 15.57 1.04
N PRO A 52 -1.16 16.37 1.53
CA PRO A 52 -0.45 17.36 0.72
C PRO A 52 0.27 16.80 -0.51
N LEU A 53 0.66 15.52 -0.47
CA LEU A 53 1.33 14.86 -1.60
C LEU A 53 0.35 14.46 -2.73
N GLY A 54 -0.96 14.45 -2.47
CA GLY A 54 -1.98 13.99 -3.42
C GLY A 54 -1.73 12.57 -3.91
N ARG A 55 -1.15 11.69 -3.07
CA ARG A 55 -0.85 10.29 -3.40
C ARG A 55 -1.87 9.37 -2.75
N VAL A 56 -2.09 8.21 -3.36
CA VAL A 56 -2.97 7.16 -2.85
C VAL A 56 -2.24 5.81 -2.76
N PRO A 57 -2.63 4.91 -1.83
CA PRO A 57 -3.74 5.06 -0.89
C PRO A 57 -3.46 6.08 0.23
N ALA A 58 -4.54 6.71 0.69
CA ALA A 58 -4.57 7.63 1.82
C ALA A 58 -5.78 7.32 2.70
N PHE A 59 -5.61 7.34 4.02
CA PHE A 59 -6.58 6.89 5.01
C PHE A 59 -7.07 8.04 5.86
N ARG A 60 -8.37 8.06 6.12
CA ARG A 60 -9.02 8.96 7.08
C ARG A 60 -9.79 8.15 8.11
N ASP A 61 -9.56 8.47 9.38
CA ASP A 61 -10.21 7.80 10.51
C ASP A 61 -11.68 8.23 10.69
N ALA A 62 -12.30 7.77 11.78
CA ALA A 62 -13.71 8.01 12.06
C ALA A 62 -14.00 9.46 12.40
N THR A 63 -13.04 10.11 13.07
CA THR A 63 -13.16 11.47 13.58
C THR A 63 -12.76 12.52 12.54
N SER A 64 -12.19 12.08 11.40
CA SER A 64 -11.58 12.96 10.39
C SER A 64 -10.48 13.85 10.94
N SER A 65 -9.92 13.51 12.12
CA SER A 65 -8.82 14.24 12.75
C SER A 65 -7.49 13.53 12.56
N PHE A 66 -7.52 12.23 12.24
CA PHE A 66 -6.34 11.44 11.94
C PHE A 66 -6.31 11.05 10.46
N HIS A 67 -5.23 11.46 9.81
CA HIS A 67 -4.93 11.21 8.41
C HIS A 67 -3.62 10.44 8.30
N LEU A 68 -3.60 9.41 7.46
CA LEU A 68 -2.43 8.59 7.24
C LEU A 68 -2.22 8.32 5.76
N PHE A 69 -1.02 8.56 5.27
CA PHE A 69 -0.58 8.15 3.94
C PHE A 69 0.59 7.16 4.08
N GLU A 70 1.07 6.65 2.95
CA GLU A 70 1.93 5.46 2.84
C GLU A 70 1.19 4.14 3.07
N SER A 71 1.08 3.37 2.00
CA SER A 71 0.29 2.14 1.97
C SER A 71 0.70 1.10 3.03
N ASP A 72 2.00 1.01 3.38
CA ASP A 72 2.47 0.11 4.45
C ASP A 72 2.10 0.63 5.85
N ALA A 73 2.10 1.95 6.05
CA ALA A 73 1.68 2.53 7.32
C ALA A 73 0.17 2.29 7.54
N VAL A 74 -0.65 2.46 6.50
CA VAL A 74 -2.09 2.15 6.58
C VAL A 74 -2.34 0.65 6.78
N ALA A 75 -1.57 -0.23 6.13
CA ALA A 75 -1.65 -1.67 6.35
C ALA A 75 -1.25 -2.06 7.78
N GLN A 76 -0.21 -1.44 8.33
CA GLN A 76 0.19 -1.62 9.73
C GLN A 76 -0.94 -1.16 10.68
N TYR A 77 -1.53 0.01 10.46
CA TYR A 77 -2.69 0.46 11.23
C TYR A 77 -3.84 -0.57 11.18
N ALA A 78 -4.15 -1.10 10.01
CA ALA A 78 -5.17 -2.13 9.84
C ALA A 78 -4.83 -3.44 10.57
N ALA A 79 -3.56 -3.83 10.61
CA ALA A 79 -3.06 -4.99 11.33
C ALA A 79 -3.13 -4.79 12.86
N GLU A 80 -2.78 -3.61 13.37
CA GLU A 80 -2.85 -3.25 14.80
C GLU A 80 -4.30 -3.09 15.29
N SER A 81 -5.24 -2.80 14.40
CA SER A 81 -6.63 -2.49 14.74
C SER A 81 -7.51 -3.71 15.08
N GLY A 82 -6.94 -4.84 15.49
CA GLY A 82 -7.71 -6.03 15.82
C GLY A 82 -6.93 -7.15 16.50
N PRO A 83 -7.59 -8.29 16.78
CA PRO A 83 -7.04 -9.36 17.61
C PRO A 83 -5.85 -10.10 16.96
N ALA A 84 -5.67 -10.00 15.65
CA ALA A 84 -4.57 -10.64 14.93
C ALA A 84 -3.27 -9.80 14.96
N ALA A 85 -3.21 -8.67 15.67
CA ALA A 85 -2.05 -7.78 15.69
C ALA A 85 -0.73 -8.51 15.97
N ASN A 86 -0.67 -9.35 17.02
CA ASN A 86 0.53 -10.12 17.34
C ASN A 86 0.89 -11.16 16.27
N GLN A 87 -0.09 -11.73 15.58
CA GLN A 87 0.13 -12.67 14.49
C GLN A 87 0.68 -11.97 13.24
N LEU A 88 0.17 -10.78 12.92
CA LEU A 88 0.52 -10.03 11.72
C LEU A 88 1.82 -9.23 11.88
N LEU A 89 2.11 -8.76 13.10
CA LEU A 89 3.20 -7.83 13.37
C LEU A 89 4.28 -8.41 14.29
N GLY A 90 4.04 -9.57 14.89
CA GLY A 90 4.96 -10.18 15.83
C GLY A 90 4.74 -9.73 17.27
N SER A 91 4.99 -10.65 18.20
CA SER A 91 4.79 -10.48 19.63
C SER A 91 6.02 -9.91 20.36
N ASN A 92 7.21 -10.08 19.77
CA ASN A 92 8.47 -9.65 20.37
C ASN A 92 9.35 -8.84 19.40
N VAL A 93 10.44 -8.27 19.92
CA VAL A 93 11.34 -7.38 19.16
C VAL A 93 11.94 -8.07 17.94
N LYS A 94 12.31 -9.36 18.05
CA LYS A 94 12.93 -10.11 16.94
C LYS A 94 11.92 -10.37 15.83
N GLU A 95 10.70 -10.78 16.17
CA GLU A 95 9.63 -10.98 15.20
C GLU A 95 9.25 -9.68 14.47
N ARG A 96 9.04 -8.58 15.21
CA ARG A 96 8.75 -7.26 14.65
C ARG A 96 9.85 -6.80 13.68
N ALA A 97 11.11 -6.97 14.07
CA ALA A 97 12.26 -6.60 13.25
C ALA A 97 12.32 -7.42 11.95
N THR A 98 12.13 -8.75 12.04
CA THR A 98 12.11 -9.64 10.87
C THR A 98 10.96 -9.30 9.91
N ILE A 99 9.76 -9.03 10.42
CA ILE A 99 8.62 -8.62 9.59
C ILE A 99 8.92 -7.29 8.90
N ARG A 100 9.45 -6.31 9.63
CA ARG A 100 9.82 -5.01 9.07
C ARG A 100 10.93 -5.11 8.02
N GLN A 101 11.90 -6.01 8.22
CA GLN A 101 12.95 -6.29 7.23
C GLN A 101 12.33 -6.74 5.91
N TRP A 102 11.39 -7.70 5.93
CA TRP A 102 10.76 -8.19 4.71
C TRP A 102 9.85 -7.17 4.03
N ILE A 103 9.12 -6.34 4.79
CA ILE A 103 8.36 -5.21 4.23
C ILE A 103 9.31 -4.23 3.52
N SER A 104 10.44 -3.91 4.14
CA SER A 104 11.43 -2.98 3.60
C SER A 104 12.11 -3.55 2.35
N PHE A 105 12.49 -4.84 2.38
CA PHE A 105 13.04 -5.55 1.23
C PHE A 105 12.06 -5.57 0.07
N ALA A 106 10.78 -5.87 0.31
CA ALA A 106 9.76 -5.87 -0.74
C ALA A 106 9.63 -4.49 -1.41
N ASN A 107 9.68 -3.41 -0.64
CA ASN A 107 9.59 -2.06 -1.18
C ASN A 107 10.83 -1.62 -1.95
N ASN A 108 12.03 -1.93 -1.42
CA ASN A 108 13.28 -1.40 -1.94
C ASN A 108 13.87 -2.28 -3.05
N GLU A 109 13.71 -3.60 -2.96
CA GLU A 109 14.40 -4.56 -3.85
C GLU A 109 13.46 -5.29 -4.82
N VAL A 110 12.16 -5.36 -4.50
CA VAL A 110 11.19 -6.13 -5.30
C VAL A 110 10.29 -5.23 -6.13
N LEU A 111 9.72 -4.17 -5.52
CA LEU A 111 8.66 -3.39 -6.14
C LEU A 111 9.10 -2.70 -7.44
N GLU A 112 10.26 -2.05 -7.46
CA GLU A 112 10.75 -1.33 -8.65
C GLU A 112 11.08 -2.30 -9.82
N PRO A 113 11.85 -3.39 -9.61
CA PRO A 113 12.08 -4.40 -10.65
C PRO A 113 10.79 -4.99 -11.20
N VAL A 114 9.86 -5.40 -10.32
CA VAL A 114 8.58 -5.99 -10.74
C VAL A 114 7.77 -4.99 -11.55
N THR A 115 7.68 -3.74 -11.10
CA THR A 115 6.95 -2.67 -11.81
C THR A 115 7.51 -2.49 -13.23
N THR A 116 8.83 -2.43 -13.38
CA THR A 116 9.49 -2.32 -14.69
C THR A 116 9.15 -3.51 -15.61
N LEU A 117 9.06 -4.72 -15.06
CA LEU A 117 8.78 -5.95 -15.82
C LEU A 117 7.32 -6.11 -16.22
N ILE A 118 6.38 -5.41 -15.58
CA ILE A 118 4.94 -5.58 -15.80
C ILE A 118 4.27 -4.39 -16.50
N LEU A 119 4.74 -3.14 -16.34
CA LEU A 119 4.02 -1.96 -16.85
C LEU A 119 3.74 -2.03 -18.36
N TRP A 120 4.71 -2.52 -19.15
CA TRP A 120 4.53 -2.69 -20.59
C TRP A 120 3.44 -3.71 -20.96
N ARG A 121 3.19 -4.73 -20.12
CA ARG A 121 2.10 -5.70 -20.33
C ARG A 121 0.72 -5.10 -20.12
N TYR A 122 0.64 -4.03 -19.34
CA TYR A 122 -0.59 -3.27 -19.11
C TYR A 122 -0.72 -2.06 -20.05
N GLY A 123 0.19 -1.88 -21.01
CA GLY A 123 0.19 -0.72 -21.91
C GLY A 123 0.58 0.60 -21.23
N LEU A 124 1.15 0.54 -20.01
CA LEU A 124 1.55 1.71 -19.21
C LEU A 124 3.04 2.07 -19.38
N GLY A 125 3.71 1.50 -20.38
CA GLY A 125 5.11 1.75 -20.70
C GLY A 125 5.56 0.99 -21.95
N ALA A 126 6.73 1.36 -22.48
CA ALA A 126 7.35 0.63 -23.60
C ALA A 126 8.12 -0.60 -23.09
N PHE A 127 8.21 -1.63 -23.93
CA PHE A 127 9.07 -2.77 -23.64
C PHE A 127 10.53 -2.43 -23.96
N GLU A 128 11.37 -2.37 -22.92
CA GLU A 128 12.80 -2.06 -23.05
C GLU A 128 13.67 -3.29 -22.77
N LYS A 129 14.10 -3.98 -23.84
CA LYS A 129 14.91 -5.22 -23.72
C LYS A 129 16.17 -5.03 -22.88
N LYS A 130 16.86 -3.90 -23.05
CA LYS A 130 18.11 -3.58 -22.31
C LYS A 130 17.86 -3.42 -20.81
N GLN A 131 16.77 -2.75 -20.44
CA GLN A 131 16.40 -2.56 -19.04
C GLN A 131 16.02 -3.89 -18.38
N ARG A 132 15.28 -4.74 -19.10
CA ARG A 132 14.95 -6.10 -18.62
C ARG A 132 16.19 -6.96 -18.39
N MET A 133 17.17 -6.95 -19.30
CA MET A 133 18.40 -7.72 -19.14
C MET A 133 19.23 -7.22 -17.94
N LYS A 134 19.33 -5.90 -17.76
CA LYS A 134 20.02 -5.31 -16.59
C LYS A 134 19.35 -5.73 -15.27
N LEU A 135 18.03 -5.72 -15.20
CA LEU A 135 17.29 -6.21 -14.02
C LEU A 135 17.58 -7.68 -13.73
N TRP A 136 17.66 -8.50 -14.78
CA TRP A 136 18.00 -9.92 -14.65
C TRP A 136 19.41 -10.15 -14.10
N GLU A 137 20.38 -9.34 -14.50
CA GLU A 137 21.74 -9.38 -13.97
C GLU A 137 21.78 -8.94 -12.50
N ASN A 138 21.10 -7.85 -12.15
CA ASN A 138 21.05 -7.35 -10.77
C ASN A 138 20.41 -8.35 -9.80
N TRP A 139 19.34 -9.03 -10.20
CA TRP A 139 18.67 -10.03 -9.36
C TRP A 139 19.43 -11.35 -9.20
N ARG A 140 20.44 -11.64 -10.04
CA ARG A 140 21.31 -12.81 -9.86
C ARG A 140 22.32 -12.68 -8.72
N LEU A 141 22.47 -11.47 -8.18
CA LEU A 141 23.42 -11.16 -7.11
C LEU A 141 22.82 -11.32 -5.70
N PHE A 142 21.54 -11.71 -5.63
CA PHE A 142 20.83 -12.12 -4.41
C PHE A 142 20.50 -13.61 -4.48
#